data_AF-A0A7J6X9Y4-F1
#
_entry.id   AF-A0A7J6X9Y4-F1
#
_cell.length_a   1.000
_cell.length_b   1.000
_cell.length_c   1.000
_cell.angle_alpha   90.00
_cell.angle_beta   90.00
_cell.angle_gamma   90.00
#
_symmetry.space_group_name_H-M   'P 1'
#
loop_
_entity.id
_entity.type
_entity.pdbx_description
1 polymer ?
#
loop_
_entity_poly.entity_id
_entity_poly.type
_entity_poly.pdbx_seq_one_letter_code
_entity_poly.pdbx_strand_id
1 'polypeptide(L)'
;MEKLKNEYVKAMEYLEKDPVQSWARCYFDRTSKCECYNNNCLESFNKWMLDVKYMPIVKLVDKYTLMLSKQFYDRKICGSDVCDDSLVPKVLEIIEKLDKKYVQV
;
A
#
# COMPACT_ATOMS: atom_id res chain seq x y z
N MET A 1 20.85 -7.14 12.44
CA MET A 1 20.60 -7.82 11.14
C MET A 1 21.15 -9.24 11.10
N GLU A 2 22.34 -9.52 11.65
CA GLU A 2 22.90 -10.89 11.66
C GLU A 2 22.01 -11.95 12.31
N LYS A 3 21.40 -11.67 13.46
CA LYS A 3 20.43 -12.61 14.08
C LYS A 3 19.24 -12.94 13.17
N LEU A 4 18.67 -11.92 12.53
CA LEU A 4 17.56 -12.07 11.58
C LEU A 4 17.96 -12.89 10.34
N LYS A 5 19.19 -12.68 9.83
CA LYS A 5 19.74 -13.47 8.72
C LYS A 5 19.88 -14.95 9.04
N ASN A 6 20.31 -15.26 10.26
CA ASN A 6 20.55 -16.64 10.66
C ASN A 6 19.25 -17.38 11.02
N GLU A 7 18.26 -16.69 11.58
CA GLU A 7 16.99 -17.32 11.98
C GLU A 7 15.96 -17.41 10.84
N TYR A 8 15.97 -16.47 9.88
CA TYR A 8 14.95 -16.38 8.84
C TYR A 8 15.55 -16.30 7.42
N VAL A 9 16.35 -17.31 7.07
CA VAL A 9 17.09 -17.39 5.80
C VAL A 9 16.20 -17.13 4.58
N LYS A 10 15.07 -17.84 4.44
CA LYS A 10 14.16 -17.70 3.29
C LYS A 10 13.53 -16.31 3.19
N ALA A 11 13.24 -15.67 4.32
CA ALA A 11 12.68 -14.32 4.32
C ALA A 11 13.75 -13.30 3.87
N MET A 12 15.00 -13.51 4.28
CA MET A 12 16.11 -12.67 3.84
C MET A 12 16.42 -12.86 2.36
N GLU A 13 16.43 -14.09 1.84
CA GLU A 13 16.56 -14.36 0.41
C GLU A 13 15.45 -13.67 -0.40
N TYR A 14 14.24 -13.56 0.14
CA TYR A 14 13.16 -12.82 -0.50
C TYR A 14 13.40 -11.31 -0.49
N LEU A 15 13.80 -10.74 0.66
CA LEU A 15 14.03 -9.30 0.82
C LEU A 15 15.26 -8.81 0.04
N GLU A 16 16.29 -9.65 -0.10
CA GLU A 16 17.52 -9.31 -0.84
C GLU A 16 17.31 -9.27 -2.36
N LYS A 17 16.14 -9.67 -2.88
CA LYS A 17 15.78 -9.50 -4.31
C LYS A 17 15.66 -8.05 -4.71
N ASP A 18 15.27 -7.18 -3.78
CA ASP A 18 15.09 -5.76 -4.01
C ASP A 18 16.05 -4.93 -3.16
N PRO A 19 16.44 -3.72 -3.59
CA PRO A 19 17.27 -2.82 -2.79
C PRO A 19 16.70 -2.59 -1.39
N VAL A 20 17.56 -2.47 -0.38
CA VAL A 20 17.15 -2.24 1.02
C VAL A 20 16.24 -1.03 1.18
N GLN A 21 16.45 -0.01 0.35
CA GLN A 21 15.67 1.22 0.30
C GLN A 21 14.22 0.99 -0.10
N SER A 22 13.90 -0.14 -0.74
CA SER A 22 12.54 -0.48 -1.20
C SER A 22 11.66 -1.06 -0.08
N TRP A 23 12.26 -1.60 0.99
CA TRP A 23 11.52 -2.30 2.05
C TRP A 23 11.88 -1.85 3.47
N ALA A 24 13.08 -1.32 3.72
CA ALA A 24 13.50 -0.91 5.04
C ALA A 24 13.03 0.51 5.37
N ARG A 25 12.15 0.62 6.38
CA ARG A 25 11.54 1.89 6.81
C ARG A 25 12.54 3.00 7.13
N CYS A 26 13.77 2.69 7.57
CA CYS A 26 14.78 3.70 7.87
C CYS A 26 15.26 4.50 6.64
N TYR A 27 15.06 3.98 5.43
CA TYR A 27 15.43 4.64 4.17
C TYR A 27 14.27 5.41 3.53
N PHE A 28 13.05 5.27 4.02
CA PHE A 28 11.92 6.01 3.49
C PHE A 28 11.97 7.47 3.94
N ASP A 29 11.56 8.37 3.05
CA ASP A 29 11.42 9.79 3.36
C ASP A 29 10.41 9.97 4.50
N ARG A 30 10.84 10.62 5.58
CA ARG A 30 10.01 10.87 6.77
C ARG A 30 8.91 11.89 6.52
N THR A 31 9.02 12.66 5.44
CA THR A 31 7.99 13.60 5.00
C THR A 31 6.98 12.96 4.05
N SER A 32 7.28 11.76 3.56
CA SER A 32 6.40 11.02 2.66
C SER A 32 5.10 10.65 3.37
N LYS A 33 3.99 11.21 2.88
CA LYS A 33 2.63 10.87 3.32
C LYS A 33 2.10 9.66 2.54
N CYS A 34 2.87 8.58 2.42
CA CYS A 34 2.32 7.34 1.86
C CYS A 34 1.19 6.84 2.77
N GLU A 35 0.05 6.51 2.17
CA GLU A 35 -1.09 5.90 2.88
C GLU A 35 -0.68 4.65 3.66
N CYS A 36 0.33 3.93 3.16
CA CYS A 36 0.89 2.71 3.73
C CYS A 36 1.65 2.92 5.05
N TYR A 37 2.14 4.13 5.33
CA TYR A 37 2.94 4.45 6.52
C TYR A 37 2.24 5.40 7.49
N ASN A 38 1.07 5.93 7.13
CA ASN A 38 0.34 6.91 7.92
C ASN A 38 -0.98 6.33 8.47
N ASN A 39 -1.67 7.10 9.32
CA ASN A 39 -2.93 6.72 9.96
C ASN A 39 -3.99 6.23 8.97
N ASN A 40 -3.94 6.66 7.70
CA ASN A 40 -4.83 6.21 6.63
C ASN A 40 -4.90 4.68 6.48
N CYS A 41 -3.78 3.95 6.66
CA CYS A 41 -3.81 2.48 6.63
C CYS A 41 -4.60 1.90 7.80
N LEU A 42 -4.43 2.47 9.00
CA LEU A 42 -5.14 2.07 10.21
C LEU A 42 -6.62 2.50 10.16
N GLU A 43 -6.92 3.67 9.60
CA GLU A 43 -8.28 4.16 9.39
C GLU A 43 -9.03 3.30 8.38
N SER A 44 -8.39 2.93 7.27
CA SER A 44 -8.96 1.99 6.29
C SER A 44 -9.22 0.63 6.92
N PHE A 45 -8.28 0.13 7.74
CA PHE A 45 -8.44 -1.08 8.52
C PHE A 45 -9.62 -1.01 9.49
N ASN A 46 -9.70 0.06 10.29
CA ASN A 46 -10.77 0.27 11.25
C ASN A 46 -12.13 0.32 10.56
N LYS A 47 -12.20 0.97 9.39
CA LYS A 47 -13.42 1.00 8.57
C LYS A 47 -13.83 -0.40 8.11
N TRP A 48 -12.90 -1.18 7.55
CA TRP A 48 -13.20 -2.55 7.10
C TRP A 48 -13.62 -3.47 8.24
N MET A 49 -12.99 -3.33 9.41
CA MET A 49 -13.32 -4.11 10.60
C MET A 49 -14.75 -3.92 11.07
N LEU A 50 -15.33 -2.72 10.91
CA LEU A 50 -16.73 -2.48 11.27
C LEU A 50 -17.69 -3.39 10.48
N ASP A 51 -17.37 -3.67 9.21
CA ASP A 51 -18.20 -4.48 8.31
C ASP A 51 -18.02 -6.00 8.52
N VAL A 52 -16.90 -6.42 9.13
CA VAL A 52 -16.53 -7.84 9.25
C VAL A 52 -16.43 -8.36 10.68
N LYS A 53 -16.52 -7.49 11.70
CA LYS A 53 -16.38 -7.87 13.13
C LYS A 53 -17.41 -8.89 13.64
N TYR A 54 -18.54 -9.04 12.95
CA TYR A 54 -19.58 -10.01 13.32
C TYR A 54 -19.34 -11.41 12.72
N MET A 55 -18.27 -11.58 11.94
CA MET A 55 -17.92 -12.86 11.36
C MET A 55 -17.16 -13.74 12.36
N PRO A 56 -17.26 -15.08 12.26
CA PRO A 56 -16.35 -15.98 12.96
C PRO A 56 -14.88 -15.61 12.67
N ILE A 57 -14.00 -15.73 13.66
CA ILE A 57 -12.59 -15.33 13.57
C ILE A 57 -11.91 -15.85 12.31
N VAL A 58 -12.14 -17.11 11.95
CA VAL A 58 -11.58 -17.72 10.73
C VAL A 58 -12.01 -16.96 9.47
N LYS A 59 -13.33 -16.70 9.33
CA LYS A 59 -13.86 -15.95 8.18
C LYS A 59 -13.38 -14.50 8.15
N LEU A 60 -13.16 -13.90 9.32
CA LEU A 60 -12.63 -12.54 9.44
C LEU A 60 -11.20 -12.48 8.90
N VAL A 61 -10.33 -13.41 9.30
CA VAL A 61 -8.94 -13.48 8.84
C VAL A 61 -8.87 -13.74 7.34
N ASP A 62 -9.67 -14.66 6.81
CA ASP A 62 -9.72 -14.96 5.38
C ASP A 62 -10.16 -13.73 4.57
N LYS A 63 -11.24 -13.07 5.01
CA LYS A 63 -11.76 -11.88 4.34
C LYS A 63 -10.76 -10.73 4.36
N TYR A 64 -10.09 -10.52 5.50
CA TYR A 64 -9.06 -9.51 5.63
C TYR A 64 -7.88 -9.76 4.69
N THR A 65 -7.38 -11.00 4.66
CA THR A 65 -6.25 -11.39 3.81
C THR A 65 -6.60 -11.19 2.33
N LEU A 66 -7.83 -11.54 1.93
CA LEU A 66 -8.32 -11.28 0.57
C LEU A 66 -8.37 -9.79 0.23
N MET A 67 -8.89 -8.95 1.14
CA MET A 67 -9.00 -7.50 0.94
C MET A 67 -7.62 -6.84 0.80
N LEU A 68 -6.66 -7.20 1.67
CA LEU A 68 -5.29 -6.74 1.56
C LEU A 68 -4.65 -7.18 0.24
N SER A 69 -4.76 -8.47 -0.09
CA SER A 69 -4.16 -9.03 -1.31
C SER A 69 -4.70 -8.34 -2.56
N LYS A 70 -6.02 -8.09 -2.59
CA LYS A 70 -6.66 -7.32 -3.64
C LYS A 70 -6.09 -5.89 -3.72
N GLN A 71 -5.97 -5.19 -2.61
CA GLN A 71 -5.43 -3.83 -2.59
C GLN A 71 -3.99 -3.76 -3.11
N PHE A 72 -3.13 -4.71 -2.73
CA PHE A 72 -1.77 -4.80 -3.27
C PHE A 72 -1.75 -5.17 -4.74
N TYR A 73 -2.60 -6.09 -5.17
CA TYR A 73 -2.75 -6.45 -6.57
C TYR A 73 -3.18 -5.26 -7.42
N ASP A 74 -4.26 -4.57 -7.03
CA ASP A 74 -4.78 -3.40 -7.73
C ASP A 74 -3.71 -2.30 -7.83
N ARG A 75 -2.96 -2.05 -6.75
CA ARG A 75 -1.83 -1.09 -6.76
C ARG A 75 -0.70 -1.54 -7.68
N LYS A 76 -0.37 -2.82 -7.72
CA LYS A 76 0.65 -3.37 -8.61
C LYS A 76 0.27 -3.19 -10.09
N ILE A 77 -0.99 -3.48 -10.43
CA ILE A 77 -1.51 -3.28 -11.79
C ILE A 77 -1.53 -1.79 -12.14
N CYS A 78 -2.05 -0.93 -11.27
CA CYS A 78 -2.04 0.50 -11.52
C CYS A 78 -0.62 1.07 -11.64
N GLY A 79 0.36 0.51 -10.92
CA GLY A 79 1.75 0.92 -10.99
C GLY A 79 2.50 0.37 -12.21
N SER A 80 2.10 -0.78 -12.77
CA SER A 80 2.78 -1.36 -13.94
C SER A 80 2.60 -0.55 -15.21
N ASP A 81 1.49 0.19 -15.30
CA ASP A 81 1.12 0.95 -16.49
C ASP A 81 1.61 2.42 -16.43
N VAL A 82 2.28 2.81 -15.34
CA VAL A 82 2.79 4.18 -15.13
C VAL A 82 4.25 4.25 -15.53
N CYS A 83 4.56 5.04 -16.56
CA CYS A 83 5.94 5.39 -16.89
C CYS A 83 6.58 6.22 -15.77
N ASP A 84 7.89 6.06 -15.54
CA ASP A 84 8.60 6.70 -14.40
C ASP A 84 8.40 8.22 -14.30
N ASP A 85 8.26 8.92 -15.44
CA ASP A 85 8.08 10.38 -15.48
C ASP A 85 6.60 10.82 -15.45
N SER A 86 5.64 9.89 -15.36
CA SER A 86 4.21 10.18 -15.39
C SER A 86 3.61 10.30 -13.99
N LEU A 87 2.68 11.24 -13.84
CA LEU A 87 1.89 11.34 -12.60
C LEU A 87 1.03 10.09 -12.43
N VAL A 88 0.95 9.60 -11.19
CA VAL A 88 0.05 8.49 -10.84
C VAL A 88 -1.40 8.79 -11.23
N PRO A 89 -2.18 7.80 -11.70
CA PRO A 89 -3.54 7.99 -12.20
C PRO A 89 -4.46 8.72 -11.24
N LYS A 90 -4.26 8.51 -9.93
CA LYS A 90 -5.07 9.17 -8.89
C LYS A 90 -4.87 10.68 -8.86
N VAL A 91 -3.65 11.14 -9.08
CA VAL A 91 -3.33 12.58 -9.14
C VAL A 91 -3.92 13.20 -10.40
N LEU A 92 -3.83 12.49 -11.53
CA LEU A 92 -4.48 12.92 -12.78
C LEU A 92 -5.99 13.07 -12.61
N GLU A 93 -6.66 12.11 -11.96
CA GLU A 93 -8.09 12.17 -11.65
C GLU A 93 -8.46 13.40 -10.79
N ILE A 94 -7.59 13.76 -9.83
CA ILE A 94 -7.79 14.95 -8.99
C ILE A 94 -7.61 16.22 -9.82
N ILE A 95 -6.56 16.30 -10.64
CA ILE A 95 -6.31 17.44 -11.53
C ILE A 95 -7.50 17.64 -12.46
N GLU A 96 -8.00 16.58 -13.12
CA GLU A 96 -9.14 16.67 -14.04
C GLU A 96 -10.42 17.17 -13.34
N LYS A 97 -10.68 16.73 -12.09
CA LYS A 97 -11.81 17.21 -11.30
C LYS A 97 -11.67 18.68 -10.91
N LEU A 98 -10.46 19.12 -10.59
CA LEU A 98 -10.19 20.52 -10.28
C LEU A 98 -10.32 21.38 -11.54
N ASP A 99 -9.78 20.92 -12.67
CA ASP A 99 -9.85 21.63 -13.95
C ASP A 99 -11.31 21.84 -14.38
N LYS A 100 -12.14 20.79 -14.33
CA LYS A 100 -13.60 20.90 -14.55
C LYS A 100 -14.30 21.88 -13.61
N LYS A 101 -13.82 22.02 -12.38
CA LYS A 101 -14.41 22.89 -11.36
C LYS A 101 -14.01 24.37 -11.54
N TYR A 102 -12.81 24.64 -12.05
CA TYR A 102 -12.23 26.00 -12.12
C TYR A 102 -12.13 26.57 -13.54
N VAL A 103 -12.27 25.75 -14.59
CA VAL A 103 -12.27 26.20 -16.01
C VAL A 103 -13.69 26.42 -16.55
N GLN A 104 -14.75 26.02 -15.83
CA GLN A 104 -16.15 26.36 -16.16
C GLN A 104 -16.60 27.75 -15.64
N VAL A 105 -15.67 28.68 -15.40
CA VAL A 105 -15.96 30.09 -15.07
C VAL A 105 -15.54 30.98 -16.23
#